data_AF-A0A4R4SC76-F1
#
_entry.id   AF-A0A4R4SC76-F1
#
_cell.length_a   1.000
_cell.length_b   1.000
_cell.length_c   1.000
_cell.angle_alpha   90.00
_cell.angle_beta   90.00
_cell.angle_gamma   90.00
#
_symmetry.space_group_name_H-M   'P 1'
#
loop_
_entity.id
_entity.type
_entity.pdbx_description
1 polymer ?
#
loop_
_entity_poly.entity_id
_entity_poly.type
_entity_poly.pdbx_seq_one_letter_code
_entity_poly.pdbx_strand_id
1 'polypeptide(L)'
;MRIHRRLLASLAVTAALLTGATSPAQAASVTLSSGHVDVIDVDYAAGALSVTVMDHTGATDIERDPADVLFQVPSTAKTTVPSGSAWSFLGTGGQAWILPQSNTTGLLWPGWNTLEVPTGIFQNNRVTFRLTNVAGPAGFSVYTVSSGTPTVLFDSGNGLPDSLNVNRNVHAHANWAFDAAGTYAVTFEVTGVLASNGSTITSGAKTFTFDVLA
;
A
#
# COMPACT_ATOMS: atom_id res chain seq x y z
N MET A 1 -20.78 -70.42 -55.13
CA MET A 1 -21.89 -69.83 -54.34
C MET A 1 -21.28 -68.79 -53.40
N ARG A 2 -21.85 -67.58 -53.40
CA ARG A 2 -21.40 -66.37 -52.71
C ARG A 2 -20.96 -66.62 -51.25
N ILE A 3 -20.01 -65.81 -50.74
CA ILE A 3 -20.22 -64.92 -49.58
C ILE A 3 -19.15 -63.80 -49.61
N HIS A 4 -19.63 -62.56 -49.68
CA HIS A 4 -18.88 -61.32 -49.46
C HIS A 4 -18.74 -61.07 -47.96
N ARG A 5 -17.57 -60.61 -47.48
CA ARG A 5 -17.46 -59.95 -46.16
C ARG A 5 -16.56 -58.71 -46.20
N ARG A 6 -17.24 -57.61 -46.53
CA ARG A 6 -17.19 -56.23 -45.99
C ARG A 6 -15.89 -55.79 -45.29
N LEU A 7 -15.18 -54.88 -45.96
CA LEU A 7 -14.27 -53.91 -45.35
C LEU A 7 -15.11 -52.92 -44.51
N LEU A 8 -14.80 -52.81 -43.21
CA LEU A 8 -15.25 -51.72 -42.35
C LEU A 8 -14.14 -50.65 -42.38
N ALA A 9 -14.37 -49.57 -43.11
CA ALA A 9 -13.55 -48.36 -43.01
C ALA A 9 -14.00 -47.58 -41.77
N SER A 10 -13.13 -47.50 -40.77
CA SER A 10 -13.34 -46.69 -39.57
C SER A 10 -13.13 -45.22 -39.92
N LEU A 11 -14.22 -44.43 -39.93
CA LEU A 11 -14.15 -42.99 -40.06
C LEU A 11 -13.76 -42.40 -38.69
N ALA A 12 -12.50 -42.00 -38.52
CA ALA A 12 -12.08 -41.25 -37.34
C ALA A 12 -12.48 -39.77 -37.52
N VAL A 13 -13.49 -39.33 -36.77
CA VAL A 13 -13.84 -37.90 -36.65
C VAL A 13 -13.01 -37.33 -35.52
N THR A 14 -12.01 -36.52 -35.84
CA THR A 14 -11.22 -35.79 -34.85
C THR A 14 -11.97 -34.51 -34.47
N ALA A 15 -12.58 -34.48 -33.29
CA ALA A 15 -13.13 -33.25 -32.72
C ALA A 15 -11.98 -32.42 -32.14
N ALA A 16 -11.67 -31.28 -32.75
CA ALA A 16 -10.73 -30.32 -32.20
C ALA A 16 -11.39 -29.53 -31.07
N LEU A 17 -11.01 -29.80 -29.82
CA LEU A 17 -11.37 -29.00 -28.66
C LEU A 17 -10.53 -27.73 -28.66
N LEU A 18 -11.14 -26.59 -29.00
CA LEU A 18 -10.59 -25.26 -28.77
C LEU A 18 -10.68 -24.95 -27.27
N THR A 19 -9.61 -25.20 -26.53
CA THR A 19 -9.47 -24.70 -25.16
C THR A 19 -9.15 -23.20 -25.21
N GLY A 20 -10.18 -22.36 -25.14
CA GLY A 20 -10.00 -20.93 -24.92
C GLY A 20 -9.40 -20.71 -23.52
N ALA A 21 -8.18 -20.21 -23.45
CA ALA A 21 -7.61 -19.73 -22.20
C ALA A 21 -8.37 -18.48 -21.77
N THR A 22 -9.23 -18.59 -20.77
CA THR A 22 -9.80 -17.43 -20.09
C THR A 22 -8.71 -16.84 -19.20
N SER A 23 -8.08 -15.75 -19.64
CA SER A 23 -7.26 -14.94 -18.73
C SER A 23 -8.14 -14.49 -17.56
N PRO A 24 -7.69 -14.60 -16.30
CA PRO A 24 -8.46 -14.03 -15.20
C PRO A 24 -8.64 -12.54 -15.46
N ALA A 25 -9.87 -12.05 -15.31
CA ALA A 25 -10.15 -10.62 -15.38
C ALA A 25 -9.36 -9.94 -14.25
N GLN A 26 -8.32 -9.20 -14.61
CA GLN A 26 -7.60 -8.35 -13.67
C GLN A 26 -8.59 -7.25 -13.24
N ALA A 27 -8.88 -7.14 -11.94
CA ALA A 27 -9.70 -6.06 -11.42
C ALA A 27 -9.08 -4.73 -11.87
N ALA A 28 -9.93 -3.81 -12.34
CA ALA A 28 -9.44 -2.49 -12.73
C ALA A 28 -9.02 -1.73 -11.47
N SER A 29 -7.77 -1.25 -11.42
CA SER A 29 -7.28 -0.47 -10.29
C SER A 29 -8.13 0.79 -10.10
N VAL A 30 -8.48 1.08 -8.85
CA VAL A 30 -9.15 2.32 -8.47
C VAL A 30 -8.10 3.39 -8.22
N THR A 31 -8.29 4.57 -8.82
CA THR A 31 -7.42 5.72 -8.59
C THR A 31 -8.02 6.61 -7.50
N LEU A 32 -7.26 6.85 -6.44
CA LEU A 32 -7.58 7.80 -5.38
C LEU A 32 -6.71 9.04 -5.59
N SER A 33 -7.31 10.23 -5.70
CA SER A 33 -6.56 11.48 -5.99
C SER A 33 -6.81 12.61 -4.99
N SER A 34 -7.88 12.55 -4.19
CA SER A 34 -8.17 13.54 -3.15
C SER A 34 -9.11 12.97 -2.09
N GLY A 35 -8.99 13.45 -0.85
CA GLY A 35 -9.85 13.05 0.26
C GLY A 35 -9.13 12.25 1.34
N HIS A 36 -9.86 11.85 2.38
CA HIS A 36 -9.32 11.06 3.49
C HIS A 36 -9.05 9.63 3.01
N VAL A 37 -7.87 9.10 3.35
CA VAL A 37 -7.54 7.69 3.16
C VAL A 37 -6.60 7.24 4.27
N ASP A 38 -6.87 6.09 4.89
CA ASP A 38 -5.89 5.43 5.74
C ASP A 38 -5.15 4.42 4.85
N VAL A 39 -3.94 4.79 4.43
CA VAL A 39 -3.13 4.00 3.49
C VAL A 39 -2.75 2.66 4.11
N ILE A 40 -2.44 2.66 5.40
CA ILE A 40 -2.18 1.45 6.18
C ILE A 40 -3.33 1.32 7.17
N ASP A 41 -4.37 0.59 6.78
CA ASP A 41 -5.39 0.14 7.71
C ASP A 41 -4.99 -1.22 8.28
N VAL A 42 -4.97 -1.34 9.61
CA VAL A 42 -4.50 -2.54 10.30
C VAL A 42 -5.62 -3.16 11.10
N ASP A 43 -5.92 -4.38 10.74
CA ASP A 43 -6.96 -5.13 11.40
C ASP A 43 -6.51 -6.54 11.78
N TYR A 44 -7.15 -7.04 12.84
CA TYR A 44 -6.85 -8.35 13.41
C TYR A 44 -8.14 -9.13 13.63
N ALA A 45 -8.32 -10.18 12.84
CA ALA A 45 -9.49 -11.04 12.89
C ALA A 45 -9.09 -12.51 12.76
N ALA A 46 -9.78 -13.37 13.52
CA ALA A 46 -9.61 -14.83 13.44
C ALA A 46 -8.15 -15.33 13.55
N GLY A 47 -7.28 -14.62 14.29
CA GLY A 47 -5.88 -15.00 14.48
C GLY A 47 -4.92 -14.50 13.40
N ALA A 48 -5.41 -13.76 12.41
CA ALA A 48 -4.62 -13.17 11.34
C ALA A 48 -4.49 -11.65 11.55
N LEU A 49 -3.33 -11.13 11.17
CA LEU A 49 -3.06 -9.70 11.04
C LEU A 49 -3.15 -9.35 9.55
N SER A 50 -3.95 -8.36 9.20
CA SER A 50 -4.14 -7.88 7.82
C SER A 50 -3.72 -6.42 7.70
N VAL A 51 -3.40 -6.05 6.46
CA VAL A 51 -3.23 -4.64 6.07
C VAL A 51 -4.00 -4.42 4.79
N THR A 52 -4.92 -3.46 4.82
CA THR A 52 -5.71 -2.99 3.68
C THR A 52 -5.55 -1.48 3.51
N VAL A 53 -6.24 -0.90 2.52
CA VAL A 53 -6.44 0.55 2.39
C VAL A 53 -7.87 0.85 2.80
N MET A 54 -8.07 1.73 3.79
CA MET A 54 -9.41 2.24 4.10
C MET A 54 -9.66 3.53 3.29
N ASP A 55 -10.49 3.43 2.26
CA ASP A 55 -10.86 4.52 1.37
C ASP A 55 -12.08 5.29 1.90
N HIS A 56 -11.83 6.50 2.40
CA HIS A 56 -12.83 7.46 2.85
C HIS A 56 -13.07 8.59 1.83
N THR A 57 -12.67 8.41 0.56
CA THR A 57 -12.79 9.45 -0.48
C THR A 57 -14.19 9.56 -1.07
N GLY A 58 -14.99 8.50 -0.96
CA GLY A 58 -16.36 8.41 -1.45
C GLY A 58 -17.43 8.73 -0.40
N ALA A 59 -18.68 8.48 -0.75
CA ALA A 59 -19.81 8.61 0.18
C ALA A 59 -19.90 7.44 1.19
N THR A 60 -19.20 6.35 0.92
CA THR A 60 -19.15 5.14 1.74
C THR A 60 -17.72 4.71 1.89
N ASP A 61 -17.36 4.31 3.10
CA ASP A 61 -16.05 3.77 3.41
C ASP A 61 -15.89 2.38 2.78
N ILE A 62 -14.72 2.14 2.17
CA ILE A 62 -14.43 0.89 1.47
C ILE A 62 -13.02 0.42 1.84
N GLU A 63 -12.92 -0.79 2.36
CA GLU A 63 -11.65 -1.52 2.43
C GLU A 63 -11.24 -2.01 1.04
N ARG A 64 -10.00 -1.70 0.64
CA ARG A 64 -9.43 -2.09 -0.65
C ARG A 64 -8.15 -2.89 -0.45
N ASP A 65 -7.90 -3.85 -1.33
CA ASP A 65 -6.58 -4.47 -1.43
C ASP A 65 -5.58 -3.41 -1.93
N PRO A 66 -4.43 -3.22 -1.26
CA PRO A 66 -3.38 -2.31 -1.73
C PRO A 66 -2.98 -2.50 -3.20
N ALA A 67 -3.05 -3.73 -3.73
CA ALA A 67 -2.73 -4.05 -5.12
C ALA A 67 -3.74 -3.48 -6.14
N ASP A 68 -4.96 -3.17 -5.70
CA ASP A 68 -6.04 -2.65 -6.54
C ASP A 68 -6.16 -1.12 -6.45
N VAL A 69 -5.24 -0.44 -5.74
CA VAL A 69 -5.28 1.01 -5.52
C VAL A 69 -4.08 1.70 -6.17
N LEU A 70 -4.37 2.75 -6.93
CA LEU A 70 -3.39 3.73 -7.37
C LEU A 70 -3.60 5.05 -6.63
N PHE A 71 -2.63 5.44 -5.81
CA PHE A 71 -2.65 6.74 -5.13
C PHE A 71 -2.04 7.79 -6.06
N GLN A 72 -2.88 8.63 -6.65
CA GLN A 72 -2.39 9.73 -7.48
C GLN A 72 -1.97 10.90 -6.59
N VAL A 73 -0.74 11.36 -6.77
CA VAL A 73 -0.18 12.55 -6.13
C VAL A 73 -0.17 13.66 -7.19
N PRO A 74 -1.11 14.63 -7.13
CA PRO A 74 -1.21 15.66 -8.16
C PRO A 74 0.02 16.58 -8.18
N SER A 75 0.27 17.23 -9.31
CA SER A 75 1.35 18.21 -9.42
C SER A 75 1.17 19.43 -8.51
N THR A 76 -0.05 19.69 -8.04
CA THR A 76 -0.34 20.69 -7.00
C THR A 76 0.21 20.32 -5.61
N ALA A 77 0.61 19.06 -5.38
CA ALA A 77 1.31 18.62 -4.17
C ALA A 77 2.78 19.05 -4.15
N LYS A 78 3.32 19.53 -5.28
CA LYS A 78 4.70 19.95 -5.42
C LYS A 78 4.98 21.20 -4.61
N THR A 79 6.01 21.14 -3.77
CA THR A 79 6.43 22.24 -2.89
C THR A 79 7.95 22.40 -2.91
N THR A 80 8.40 23.58 -2.49
CA THR A 80 9.80 23.85 -2.20
C THR A 80 10.14 23.32 -0.83
N VAL A 81 11.19 22.50 -0.73
CA VAL A 81 11.67 21.98 0.54
C VAL A 81 12.17 23.15 1.41
N PRO A 82 11.72 23.27 2.67
CA PRO A 82 12.19 24.33 3.54
C PRO A 82 13.71 24.28 3.73
N SER A 83 14.33 25.44 3.92
CA SER A 83 15.77 25.51 4.18
C SER A 83 16.12 24.98 5.58
N GLY A 84 17.38 24.58 5.74
CA GLY A 84 17.93 24.10 7.01
C GLY A 84 18.11 22.58 7.04
N SER A 85 19.09 22.12 7.82
CA SER A 85 19.50 20.71 7.86
C SER A 85 18.43 19.78 8.41
N ALA A 86 17.43 20.29 9.14
CA ALA A 86 16.31 19.49 9.61
C ALA A 86 15.47 18.89 8.48
N TRP A 87 15.56 19.44 7.26
CA TRP A 87 14.79 19.03 6.09
C TRP A 87 15.62 18.26 5.06
N SER A 88 16.86 17.87 5.39
CA SER A 88 17.78 17.22 4.43
C SER A 88 17.34 15.83 3.96
N PHE A 89 16.31 15.26 4.58
CA PHE A 89 15.68 14.00 4.19
C PHE A 89 14.69 14.17 3.02
N LEU A 90 14.40 15.41 2.59
CA LEU A 90 13.50 15.71 1.48
C LEU A 90 14.23 16.31 0.28
N GLY A 91 13.76 15.91 -0.90
CA GLY A 91 13.92 16.62 -2.16
C GLY A 91 15.36 16.76 -2.61
N THR A 92 15.85 15.72 -3.30
CA THR A 92 17.13 15.75 -4.02
C THR A 92 17.06 16.77 -5.18
N GLY A 93 17.21 18.06 -4.86
CA GLY A 93 16.97 19.19 -5.79
C GLY A 93 16.16 20.35 -5.22
N GLY A 94 15.79 20.31 -3.93
CA GLY A 94 15.07 21.39 -3.25
C GLY A 94 13.57 21.43 -3.50
N GLN A 95 13.02 20.43 -4.18
CA GLN A 95 11.58 20.25 -4.37
C GLN A 95 11.15 18.84 -3.97
N ALA A 96 9.91 18.72 -3.49
CA ALA A 96 9.27 17.45 -3.16
C ALA A 96 7.76 17.56 -3.44
N TRP A 97 7.10 16.42 -3.61
CA TRP A 97 5.64 16.31 -3.71
C TRP A 97 5.13 15.76 -2.39
N ILE A 98 4.26 16.50 -1.71
CA ILE A 98 3.88 16.18 -0.34
C ILE A 98 2.37 16.08 -0.23
N LEU A 99 1.89 14.89 0.11
CA LEU A 99 0.55 14.71 0.64
C LEU A 99 0.57 15.08 2.13
N PRO A 100 -0.21 16.08 2.58
CA PRO A 100 -0.01 16.71 3.88
C PRO A 100 -0.63 15.92 5.05
N GLN A 101 -0.04 16.07 6.25
CA GLN A 101 -0.60 15.52 7.50
C GLN A 101 -1.94 16.17 7.91
N SER A 102 -2.28 17.31 7.33
CA SER A 102 -3.53 18.04 7.55
C SER A 102 -4.38 17.99 6.28
N ASN A 103 -5.68 17.82 6.44
CA ASN A 103 -6.60 17.77 5.30
C ASN A 103 -6.49 19.04 4.43
N THR A 104 -6.19 18.85 3.15
CA THR A 104 -6.01 19.91 2.17
C THR A 104 -6.83 19.58 0.93
N THR A 105 -7.73 20.48 0.54
CA THR A 105 -8.61 20.30 -0.62
C THR A 105 -7.81 19.97 -1.88
N GLY A 106 -8.25 18.94 -2.60
CA GLY A 106 -7.64 18.51 -3.85
C GLY A 106 -6.41 17.62 -3.69
N LEU A 107 -6.04 17.26 -2.46
CA LEU A 107 -4.99 16.29 -2.16
C LEU A 107 -5.56 15.15 -1.32
N LEU A 108 -4.91 14.00 -1.39
CA LEU A 108 -5.14 12.93 -0.43
C LEU A 108 -4.65 13.37 0.95
N TRP A 109 -5.38 12.94 1.98
CA TRP A 109 -5.01 13.08 3.39
C TRP A 109 -4.65 11.68 3.93
N PRO A 110 -3.43 11.21 3.65
CA PRO A 110 -3.01 9.85 3.95
C PRO A 110 -2.72 9.66 5.44
N GLY A 111 -3.16 8.53 5.97
CA GLY A 111 -2.94 8.15 7.36
C GLY A 111 -2.76 6.66 7.56
N TRP A 112 -2.92 6.24 8.81
CA TRP A 112 -3.03 4.85 9.21
C TRP A 112 -4.03 4.70 10.36
N ASN A 113 -4.57 3.50 10.45
CA ASN A 113 -5.61 3.10 11.38
C ASN A 113 -5.19 1.79 12.07
N THR A 114 -5.42 1.69 13.37
CA THR A 114 -5.25 0.46 14.18
C THR A 114 -6.42 0.26 15.16
N LEU A 115 -7.57 0.86 14.87
CA LEU A 115 -8.78 0.81 15.70
C LEU A 115 -9.33 -0.62 15.78
N GLU A 116 -9.14 -1.39 14.71
CA GLU A 116 -9.60 -2.77 14.59
C GLU A 116 -8.66 -3.79 15.25
N VAL A 117 -7.60 -3.33 15.92
CA VAL A 117 -6.72 -4.19 16.72
C VAL A 117 -7.25 -4.28 18.17
N PRO A 118 -7.76 -5.45 18.62
CA PRO A 118 -8.31 -5.59 19.96
C PRO A 118 -7.24 -5.46 21.05
N THR A 119 -7.68 -5.07 22.25
CA THR A 119 -6.80 -5.00 23.42
C THR A 119 -6.30 -6.39 23.83
N GLY A 120 -5.05 -6.47 24.28
CA GLY A 120 -4.45 -7.69 24.83
C GLY A 120 -4.01 -8.71 23.78
N ILE A 121 -4.19 -8.45 22.48
CA ILE A 121 -3.73 -9.35 21.41
C ILE A 121 -2.20 -9.33 21.31
N PHE A 122 -1.61 -8.14 21.25
CA PHE A 122 -0.17 -7.96 21.11
C PHE A 122 0.47 -7.44 22.41
N GLN A 123 1.71 -7.82 22.65
CA GLN A 123 2.51 -7.30 23.76
C GLN A 123 2.55 -5.77 23.71
N ASN A 124 2.40 -5.13 24.87
CA ASN A 124 2.32 -3.67 25.01
C ASN A 124 1.19 -3.00 24.20
N ASN A 125 0.19 -3.77 23.73
CA ASN A 125 -0.92 -3.24 22.94
C ASN A 125 -0.46 -2.45 21.69
N ARG A 126 0.53 -2.98 20.96
CA ARG A 126 1.08 -2.31 19.78
C ARG A 126 1.48 -3.28 18.68
N VAL A 127 1.56 -2.76 17.47
CA VAL A 127 2.15 -3.41 16.29
C VAL A 127 3.39 -2.63 15.85
N THR A 128 4.21 -3.22 14.99
CA THR A 128 5.39 -2.58 14.40
C THR A 128 5.20 -2.50 12.89
N PHE A 129 5.16 -1.28 12.37
CA PHE A 129 5.14 -0.99 10.94
C PHE A 129 6.59 -0.99 10.45
N ARG A 130 6.85 -1.61 9.31
CA ARG A 130 8.18 -1.70 8.71
C ARG A 130 8.12 -1.24 7.27
N LEU A 131 8.82 -0.16 6.94
CA LEU A 131 9.06 0.18 5.52
C LEU A 131 10.19 -0.73 5.06
N THR A 132 9.89 -1.67 4.17
CA THR A 132 10.83 -2.74 3.79
C THR A 132 11.46 -2.53 2.43
N ASN A 133 10.76 -1.85 1.52
CA ASN A 133 11.27 -1.53 0.19
C ASN A 133 10.60 -0.28 -0.36
N VAL A 134 11.34 0.49 -1.15
CA VAL A 134 10.82 1.57 -1.99
C VAL A 134 11.49 1.42 -3.35
N ALA A 135 10.68 1.23 -4.39
CA ALA A 135 11.13 1.30 -5.78
C ALA A 135 10.48 2.52 -6.44
N GLY A 136 11.29 3.42 -6.98
CA GLY A 136 10.81 4.65 -7.58
C GLY A 136 11.96 5.50 -8.13
N PRO A 137 11.66 6.66 -8.73
CA PRO A 137 12.66 7.52 -9.34
C PRO A 137 13.58 8.22 -8.33
N ALA A 138 13.16 8.37 -7.07
CA ALA A 138 13.94 9.04 -6.02
C ALA A 138 13.50 8.56 -4.61
N GLY A 139 13.81 9.34 -3.56
CA GLY A 139 13.46 9.05 -2.18
C GLY A 139 11.97 9.18 -1.86
N PHE A 140 11.55 8.42 -0.85
CA PHE A 140 10.23 8.48 -0.22
C PHE A 140 10.41 8.66 1.29
N SER A 141 9.59 9.52 1.88
CA SER A 141 9.61 9.76 3.32
C SER A 141 8.20 9.94 3.89
N VAL A 142 8.00 9.51 5.13
CA VAL A 142 6.82 9.83 5.93
C VAL A 142 7.29 10.53 7.21
N TYR A 143 6.68 11.68 7.53
CA TYR A 143 7.10 12.48 8.66
C TYR A 143 5.96 13.34 9.21
N THR A 144 6.10 13.78 10.45
CA THR A 144 5.20 14.78 11.05
C THR A 144 5.93 16.09 11.28
N VAL A 145 5.17 17.18 11.41
CA VAL A 145 5.67 18.49 11.77
C VAL A 145 4.90 18.98 12.98
N SER A 146 5.63 19.42 14.00
CA SER A 146 5.10 20.08 15.18
C SER A 146 5.86 21.37 15.39
N SER A 147 5.14 22.50 15.45
CA SER A 147 5.74 23.83 15.63
C SER A 147 6.91 24.12 14.68
N GLY A 148 6.78 23.70 13.41
CA GLY A 148 7.80 23.87 12.37
C GLY A 148 8.99 22.90 12.43
N THR A 149 9.01 21.98 13.39
CA THR A 149 10.07 20.96 13.52
C THR A 149 9.61 19.62 12.93
N PRO A 150 10.31 19.06 11.93
CA PRO A 150 9.98 17.76 11.38
C PRO A 150 10.45 16.63 12.30
N THR A 151 9.67 15.55 12.35
CA THR A 151 10.03 14.25 12.93
C THR A 151 9.84 13.18 11.86
N VAL A 152 10.94 12.62 11.37
CA VAL A 152 10.95 11.55 10.36
C VAL A 152 10.46 10.25 10.99
N LEU A 153 9.51 9.59 10.34
CA LEU A 153 8.96 8.30 10.75
C LEU A 153 9.49 7.16 9.87
N PHE A 154 9.64 7.43 8.58
CA PHE A 154 10.23 6.54 7.59
C PHE A 154 10.96 7.38 6.54
N ASP A 155 12.14 6.97 6.10
CA ASP A 155 12.94 7.64 5.08
C ASP A 155 13.79 6.61 4.30
N SER A 156 13.43 6.38 3.05
CA SER A 156 14.16 5.43 2.21
C SER A 156 15.56 5.90 1.81
N GLY A 157 15.86 7.20 1.97
CA GLY A 157 17.14 7.81 1.60
C GLY A 157 18.29 7.46 2.53
N ASN A 158 18.01 7.00 3.76
CA ASN A 158 19.03 6.61 4.74
C ASN A 158 19.30 5.08 4.79
N GLY A 159 18.60 4.31 3.94
CA GLY A 159 18.64 2.85 3.93
C GLY A 159 17.30 2.25 4.39
N LEU A 160 17.12 0.94 4.19
CA LEU A 160 15.94 0.20 4.61
C LEU A 160 16.36 -1.14 5.26
N PRO A 161 15.55 -1.71 6.17
CA PRO A 161 14.21 -1.27 6.56
C PRO A 161 14.19 -0.20 7.66
N ASP A 162 13.15 0.63 7.64
CA ASP A 162 12.77 1.49 8.77
C ASP A 162 11.63 0.86 9.58
N SER A 163 11.47 1.26 10.85
CA SER A 163 10.43 0.69 11.71
C SER A 163 9.83 1.70 12.68
N LEU A 164 8.51 1.62 12.86
CA LEU A 164 7.74 2.45 13.78
C LEU A 164 6.84 1.56 14.64
N ASN A 165 6.90 1.72 15.96
CA ASN A 165 5.93 1.10 16.85
C ASN A 165 4.67 1.95 16.91
N VAL A 166 3.52 1.35 16.61
CA VAL A 166 2.21 2.01 16.61
C VAL A 166 1.32 1.29 17.62
N ASN A 167 0.84 2.04 18.62
CA ASN A 167 -0.13 1.51 19.57
C ASN A 167 -1.43 1.18 18.85
N ARG A 168 -2.17 0.19 19.34
CA ARG A 168 -3.57 -0.01 18.92
C ARG A 168 -4.41 1.23 19.25
N ASN A 169 -5.60 1.30 18.66
CA ASN A 169 -6.55 2.38 18.89
C ASN A 169 -5.95 3.75 18.55
N VAL A 170 -5.18 3.79 17.47
CA VAL A 170 -4.61 5.01 16.88
C VAL A 170 -5.23 5.21 15.50
N HIS A 171 -5.70 6.43 15.27
CA HIS A 171 -5.99 7.01 13.96
C HIS A 171 -5.07 8.21 13.81
N ALA A 172 -4.19 8.21 12.81
CA ALA A 172 -3.20 9.29 12.65
C ALA A 172 -2.90 9.60 11.18
N HIS A 173 -2.50 10.85 10.95
CA HIS A 173 -2.09 11.36 9.64
C HIS A 173 -0.69 11.95 9.72
N ALA A 174 0.03 11.83 8.61
CA ALA A 174 1.41 12.31 8.47
C ALA A 174 1.61 12.91 7.08
N ASN A 175 2.74 13.58 6.87
CA ASN A 175 3.15 14.02 5.55
C ASN A 175 3.80 12.85 4.83
N TRP A 176 3.35 12.55 3.61
CA TRP A 176 3.95 11.55 2.74
C TRP A 176 4.59 12.27 1.57
N ALA A 177 5.92 12.17 1.47
CA ALA A 177 6.72 12.95 0.56
C ALA A 177 7.48 12.09 -0.45
N PHE A 178 7.56 12.61 -1.67
CA PHE A 178 8.23 12.01 -2.81
C PHE A 178 9.22 13.03 -3.39
N ASP A 179 10.45 12.60 -3.65
CA ASP A 179 11.53 13.51 -4.06
C ASP A 179 11.53 13.84 -5.56
N ALA A 180 10.79 13.08 -6.37
CA ALA A 180 10.66 13.27 -7.81
C ALA A 180 9.28 12.82 -8.30
N ALA A 181 8.83 13.38 -9.42
CA ALA A 181 7.68 12.85 -10.17
C ALA A 181 8.00 11.46 -10.77
N GLY A 182 6.96 10.63 -10.91
CA GLY A 182 7.02 9.27 -11.40
C GLY A 182 6.32 8.28 -10.47
N THR A 183 6.34 7.00 -10.85
CA THR A 183 5.65 5.95 -10.09
C THR A 183 6.54 5.40 -8.99
N TYR A 184 5.98 5.25 -7.78
CA TYR A 184 6.61 4.62 -6.62
C TYR A 184 5.83 3.37 -6.22
N ALA A 185 6.55 2.29 -5.96
CA ALA A 185 6.06 1.11 -5.27
C ALA A 185 6.67 1.11 -3.85
N VAL A 186 5.84 1.39 -2.85
CA VAL A 186 6.24 1.51 -1.44
C VAL A 186 5.74 0.28 -0.70
N THR A 187 6.65 -0.51 -0.13
CA THR A 187 6.31 -1.79 0.50
C THR A 187 6.41 -1.71 2.02
N PHE A 188 5.28 -1.87 2.70
CA PHE A 188 5.23 -2.02 4.15
C PHE A 188 4.95 -3.46 4.57
N GLU A 189 5.42 -3.82 5.76
CA GLU A 189 5.03 -5.02 6.50
C GLU A 189 4.62 -4.60 7.90
N VAL A 190 3.49 -5.11 8.41
CA VAL A 190 3.07 -4.92 9.80
C VAL A 190 3.27 -6.22 10.56
N THR A 191 3.93 -6.14 11.70
CA THR A 191 4.19 -7.29 12.58
C THR A 191 3.65 -7.05 13.97
N GLY A 192 3.33 -8.12 14.68
CA GLY A 192 2.88 -8.05 16.07
C GLY A 192 3.36 -9.26 16.87
N VAL A 193 3.79 -9.02 18.11
CA VAL A 193 4.20 -10.07 19.04
C VAL A 193 3.01 -10.45 19.90
N LEU A 194 2.49 -11.67 19.76
CA LEU A 194 1.31 -12.14 20.49
C LEU A 194 1.56 -12.14 22.00
N ALA A 195 0.63 -11.55 22.77
CA ALA A 195 0.72 -11.53 24.22
C ALA A 195 0.53 -12.91 24.85
N SER A 196 -0.19 -13.82 24.17
CA SER A 196 -0.52 -15.15 24.67
C SER A 196 0.68 -16.10 24.76
N ASN A 197 1.64 -15.99 23.83
CA ASN A 197 2.74 -16.95 23.71
C ASN A 197 4.09 -16.33 23.27
N GLY A 198 4.14 -15.03 22.97
CA GLY A 198 5.35 -14.34 22.53
C GLY A 198 5.75 -14.59 21.07
N SER A 199 4.97 -15.32 20.28
CA SER A 199 5.24 -15.53 18.86
C SER A 199 4.98 -14.26 18.06
N THR A 200 5.78 -14.01 17.03
CA THR A 200 5.54 -12.92 16.08
C THR A 200 4.66 -13.40 14.93
N ILE A 201 3.65 -12.62 14.58
CA ILE A 201 2.86 -12.78 13.35
C ILE A 201 3.05 -11.55 12.45
N THR A 202 2.75 -11.70 11.16
CA THR A 202 2.96 -10.67 10.13
C THR A 202 1.75 -10.58 9.21
N SER A 203 1.47 -9.37 8.72
CA SER A 203 0.54 -9.13 7.61
C SER A 203 1.06 -9.66 6.26
N GLY A 204 2.35 -10.03 6.20
CA GLY A 204 3.10 -10.12 4.96
C GLY A 204 3.40 -8.74 4.38
N ALA A 205 4.22 -8.71 3.34
CA ALA A 205 4.54 -7.48 2.61
C ALA A 205 3.34 -7.02 1.77
N LYS A 206 3.00 -5.73 1.91
CA LYS A 206 1.99 -5.03 1.10
C LYS A 206 2.65 -3.88 0.35
N THR A 207 2.45 -3.84 -0.95
CA THR A 207 3.00 -2.79 -1.82
C THR A 207 1.89 -1.84 -2.22
N PHE A 208 2.11 -0.56 -1.97
CA PHE A 208 1.24 0.55 -2.32
C PHE A 208 1.83 1.29 -3.51
N THR A 209 1.01 1.54 -4.53
CA THR A 209 1.47 2.21 -5.76
C THR A 209 1.05 3.67 -5.76
N PHE A 210 2.03 4.57 -5.84
CA PHE A 210 1.81 6.01 -5.97
C PHE A 210 2.22 6.49 -7.36
N ASP A 211 1.37 7.27 -8.01
CA ASP A 211 1.69 7.95 -9.27
C ASP A 211 1.85 9.45 -9.02
N VAL A 212 3.10 9.92 -9.05
CA VAL A 212 3.45 11.30 -8.74
C VAL A 212 3.54 12.13 -10.01
N LEU A 213 2.61 13.06 -10.19
CA LEU A 213 2.49 13.87 -11.41
C LEU A 213 3.45 15.07 -11.41
N ALA A 214 4.06 15.35 -12.56
CA ALA A 214 5.07 16.40 -12.74
C ALA A 214 4.51 17.84 -12.71
#